data_AF-A0A7Y7TES6-F1
#
_entry.id   AF-A0A7Y7TES6-F1
#
_cell.length_a   1.000
_cell.length_b   1.000
_cell.length_c   1.000
_cell.angle_alpha   90.00
_cell.angle_beta   90.00
_cell.angle_gamma   90.00
#
_symmetry.space_group_name_H-M   'P 1'
#
loop_
_entity.id
_entity.type
_entity.pdbx_description
1 polymer ?
#
loop_
_entity_poly.entity_id
_entity_poly.type
_entity_poly.pdbx_seq_one_letter_code
_entity_poly.pdbx_strand_id
1 'polypeptide(L)'
;MKTELMKVCLLALVVLMTTTVQADTLLPPCPGSPNCVSSQAIDGHRIEPFRITGDSRSAFERLRRILSQRSDTRITAAGETTIRVEFRTTLEFVDDGLFMLDAANNLIQVRSAARLGYWNLGKNRRRMELIRKSFVAK
;
A
#
# COMPACT_ATOMS: atom_id res chain seq x y z
N MET A 1 -22.14 -62.85 -16.53
CA MET A 1 -22.13 -62.71 -18.00
C MET A 1 -22.97 -61.49 -18.36
N LYS A 2 -22.32 -60.35 -18.67
CA LYS A 2 -22.83 -59.10 -19.27
C LYS A 2 -23.92 -58.37 -18.43
N THR A 3 -23.79 -57.09 -18.09
CA THR A 3 -23.65 -55.98 -19.04
C THR A 3 -22.90 -54.80 -18.41
N GLU A 4 -21.84 -54.41 -19.09
CA GLU A 4 -21.16 -53.11 -19.01
C GLU A 4 -22.14 -51.96 -19.29
N LEU A 5 -21.97 -50.80 -18.64
CA LEU A 5 -22.02 -49.45 -19.26
C LEU A 5 -22.37 -48.38 -18.21
N MET A 6 -21.38 -47.94 -17.41
CA MET A 6 -21.35 -46.54 -16.97
C MET A 6 -19.90 -46.08 -16.74
N LYS A 7 -19.12 -46.12 -17.82
CA LYS A 7 -17.93 -45.28 -17.97
C LYS A 7 -18.39 -43.85 -18.23
N VAL A 8 -18.64 -43.09 -17.16
CA VAL A 8 -18.42 -41.65 -17.23
C VAL A 8 -17.51 -41.31 -16.07
N CYS A 9 -16.22 -41.35 -16.40
CA CYS A 9 -15.14 -40.74 -15.67
C CYS A 9 -15.43 -39.23 -15.67
N LEU A 10 -16.30 -38.78 -14.76
CA LEU A 10 -16.49 -37.36 -14.51
C LEU A 10 -15.29 -36.94 -13.66
N LEU A 11 -14.15 -36.74 -14.34
CA LEU A 11 -13.08 -35.89 -13.87
C LEU A 11 -13.73 -34.54 -13.53
N ALA A 12 -14.12 -34.37 -12.27
CA ALA A 12 -14.39 -33.06 -11.71
C ALA A 12 -13.04 -32.35 -11.69
N LEU A 13 -12.67 -31.78 -12.84
CA LEU A 13 -11.64 -30.76 -12.93
C LEU A 13 -12.20 -29.58 -12.15
N VAL A 14 -12.01 -29.60 -10.83
CA VAL A 14 -12.12 -28.40 -10.00
C VAL A 14 -10.98 -27.53 -10.48
N VAL A 15 -11.22 -26.80 -11.57
CA VAL A 15 -10.44 -25.62 -11.90
C VAL A 15 -10.74 -24.70 -10.72
N LEU A 16 -9.87 -24.71 -9.71
CA LEU A 16 -9.78 -23.62 -8.76
C LEU A 16 -9.49 -22.39 -9.61
N MET A 17 -10.56 -21.72 -10.06
CA MET A 17 -10.50 -20.34 -10.49
C MET A 17 -10.11 -19.57 -9.25
N THR A 18 -8.79 -19.48 -9.03
CA THR A 18 -8.21 -18.53 -8.11
C THR A 18 -8.57 -17.18 -8.71
N THR A 19 -9.68 -16.62 -8.25
CA THR A 19 -10.00 -15.23 -8.55
C THR A 19 -8.91 -14.42 -7.88
N THR A 20 -7.93 -14.00 -8.67
CA THR A 20 -6.98 -13.01 -8.20
C THR A 20 -7.79 -11.74 -7.95
N VAL A 21 -8.05 -11.44 -6.68
CA VAL A 21 -8.58 -10.13 -6.30
C VAL A 21 -7.51 -9.12 -6.72
N GLN A 22 -7.74 -8.48 -7.86
CA GLN A 22 -6.90 -7.38 -8.30
C GLN A 22 -7.16 -6.22 -7.33
N ALA A 23 -6.26 -6.01 -6.39
CA ALA A 23 -6.32 -4.83 -5.55
C ALA A 23 -6.19 -3.62 -6.46
N ASP A 24 -7.11 -2.66 -6.33
CA ASP A 24 -6.90 -1.33 -6.91
C ASP A 24 -5.57 -0.80 -6.34
N THR A 25 -4.71 -0.26 -7.20
CA THR A 25 -3.43 0.33 -6.81
C THR A 25 -3.38 1.82 -7.14
N LEU A 26 -4.48 2.39 -7.64
CA LEU A 26 -4.56 3.79 -8.02
C LEU A 26 -4.68 4.67 -6.77
N LEU A 27 -3.70 5.56 -6.61
CA LEU A 27 -3.70 6.57 -5.57
C LEU A 27 -4.54 7.77 -6.00
N PRO A 28 -5.29 8.41 -5.08
CA PRO A 28 -5.89 9.70 -5.34
C PRO A 28 -4.81 10.70 -5.79
N PRO A 29 -5.10 11.59 -6.77
CA PRO A 29 -4.12 12.57 -7.20
C PRO A 29 -3.70 13.50 -6.05
N CYS A 30 -2.51 14.09 -6.18
CA CYS A 30 -2.14 15.22 -5.34
C CYS A 30 -2.92 16.46 -5.79
N PRO A 31 -3.38 17.32 -4.86
CA PRO A 31 -3.83 18.66 -5.22
C PRO A 31 -2.64 19.46 -5.77
N GLY A 32 -2.91 20.64 -6.37
CA GLY A 32 -1.85 21.51 -6.90
C GLY A 32 -0.93 22.14 -5.85
N SER A 33 -1.20 21.94 -4.55
CA SER A 33 -0.35 22.45 -3.47
C SER A 33 0.83 21.51 -3.18
N PRO A 34 2.01 22.06 -2.86
CA PRO A 34 3.28 21.31 -2.73
C PRO A 34 3.37 20.45 -1.46
N ASN A 35 2.32 20.43 -0.63
CA ASN A 35 2.24 19.69 0.62
C ASN A 35 1.73 18.24 0.43
N CYS A 36 1.71 17.73 -0.80
CA CYS A 36 1.41 16.34 -1.13
C CYS A 36 2.61 15.65 -1.79
N VAL A 37 2.75 14.35 -1.57
CA VAL A 37 3.62 13.49 -2.37
C VAL A 37 2.88 12.22 -2.76
N SER A 38 3.20 11.68 -3.94
CA SER A 38 2.61 10.45 -4.46
C SER A 38 3.62 9.67 -5.31
N SER A 39 3.58 8.34 -5.25
CA SER A 39 4.38 7.48 -6.12
C SER A 39 3.86 7.39 -7.55
N GLN A 40 2.66 7.88 -7.81
CA GLN A 40 2.05 7.89 -9.14
C GLN A 40 1.91 9.29 -9.74
N ALA A 41 2.37 10.34 -9.04
CA ALA A 41 2.45 11.68 -9.63
C ALA A 41 3.48 11.73 -10.77
N ILE A 42 3.31 12.60 -11.75
CA ILE A 42 4.27 12.78 -12.86
C ILE A 42 5.04 14.11 -12.79
N ASP A 43 4.78 14.91 -11.76
CA ASP A 43 5.30 16.26 -11.54
C ASP A 43 6.18 16.30 -10.28
N GLY A 44 6.38 17.51 -9.72
CA GLY A 44 7.17 17.73 -8.51
C GLY A 44 6.66 17.00 -7.25
N HIS A 45 5.43 16.44 -7.27
CA HIS A 45 4.90 15.64 -6.17
C HIS A 45 5.45 14.21 -6.15
N ARG A 46 6.13 13.74 -7.22
CA ARG A 46 6.65 12.37 -7.31
C ARG A 46 7.57 12.02 -6.15
N ILE A 47 7.34 10.86 -5.53
CA ILE A 47 8.26 10.21 -4.57
C ILE A 47 8.33 8.71 -4.86
N GLU A 48 9.48 8.06 -4.72
CA GLU A 48 9.59 6.62 -5.03
C GLU A 48 8.57 5.74 -4.29
N PRO A 49 8.03 4.66 -4.90
CA PRO A 49 7.31 3.65 -4.14
C PRO A 49 8.26 2.91 -3.17
N PHE A 50 7.71 2.05 -2.32
CA PHE A 50 8.54 1.14 -1.52
C PHE A 50 8.76 -0.13 -2.35
N ARG A 51 10.01 -0.46 -2.64
CA ARG A 51 10.36 -1.70 -3.36
C ARG A 51 10.30 -2.88 -2.40
N ILE A 52 9.55 -3.90 -2.74
CA ILE A 52 9.42 -5.12 -1.96
C ILE A 52 10.55 -6.08 -2.34
N THR A 53 11.14 -6.71 -1.33
CA THR A 53 12.05 -7.86 -1.51
C THR A 53 11.48 -9.07 -0.78
N GLY A 54 11.39 -10.21 -1.47
CA GLY A 54 10.80 -11.43 -0.93
C GLY A 54 9.27 -11.41 -0.96
N ASP A 55 8.64 -12.05 0.03
CA ASP A 55 7.18 -12.18 0.09
C ASP A 55 6.47 -10.83 0.31
N SER A 56 5.51 -10.54 -0.57
CA SER A 56 4.76 -9.28 -0.59
C SER A 56 3.89 -9.09 0.66
N ARG A 57 3.25 -10.16 1.17
CA ARG A 57 2.41 -10.07 2.37
C ARG A 57 3.25 -9.78 3.60
N SER A 58 4.35 -10.50 3.76
CA SER A 58 5.31 -10.31 4.86
C SER A 58 5.94 -8.91 4.82
N ALA A 59 6.22 -8.39 3.63
CA ALA A 59 6.68 -7.03 3.45
C ALA A 59 5.61 -6.01 3.86
N PHE A 60 4.36 -6.18 3.43
CA PHE A 60 3.28 -5.28 3.81
C PHE A 60 3.01 -5.28 5.32
N GLU A 61 3.06 -6.45 5.98
CA GLU A 61 2.98 -6.58 7.43
C GLU A 61 4.17 -5.92 8.16
N ARG A 62 5.38 -5.95 7.58
CA ARG A 62 6.53 -5.20 8.09
C ARG A 62 6.25 -3.70 8.05
N LEU A 63 5.71 -3.19 6.94
CA LEU A 63 5.34 -1.77 6.84
C LEU A 63 4.28 -1.42 7.89
N ARG A 64 3.26 -2.26 8.09
CA ARG A 64 2.25 -2.06 9.13
C ARG A 64 2.85 -1.94 10.52
N ARG A 65 3.81 -2.82 10.87
CA ARG A 65 4.54 -2.75 12.15
C ARG A 65 5.34 -1.47 12.30
N ILE A 66 6.09 -1.07 11.27
CA ILE A 66 6.86 0.18 11.27
C ILE A 66 5.92 1.37 11.52
N LEU A 67 4.78 1.43 10.83
CA LEU A 67 3.81 2.50 11.02
C LEU A 67 3.22 2.50 12.44
N SER A 68 2.91 1.33 13.01
CA SER A 68 2.36 1.23 14.38
C SER A 68 3.34 1.62 15.49
N GLN A 69 4.64 1.54 15.24
CA GLN A 69 5.68 1.86 16.23
C GLN A 69 6.03 3.35 16.28
N ARG A 70 5.54 4.14 15.33
CA ARG A 70 5.81 5.58 15.25
C ARG A 70 4.86 6.35 16.15
N SER A 71 5.41 7.22 16.99
CA SER A 71 4.63 8.10 17.87
C SER A 71 3.79 9.13 17.12
N ASP A 72 4.17 9.48 15.89
CA ASP A 72 3.46 10.46 15.06
C ASP A 72 2.36 9.85 14.18
N THR A 73 2.09 8.53 14.29
CA THR A 73 1.25 7.79 13.34
C THR A 73 0.05 7.15 14.02
N ARG A 74 -1.14 7.33 13.44
CA ARG A 74 -2.38 6.66 13.83
C ARG A 74 -2.92 5.88 12.64
N ILE A 75 -2.99 4.55 12.74
CA ILE A 75 -3.62 3.72 11.71
C ILE A 75 -5.14 3.89 11.81
N THR A 76 -5.77 4.36 10.73
CA THR A 76 -7.22 4.59 10.67
C THR A 76 -7.97 3.47 9.96
N ALA A 77 -7.29 2.75 9.06
CA ALA A 77 -7.77 1.49 8.49
C ALA A 77 -6.57 0.64 8.04
N ALA A 78 -6.65 -0.67 8.21
CA ALA A 78 -5.67 -1.61 7.68
C ALA A 78 -6.37 -2.88 7.21
N GLY A 79 -6.23 -3.19 5.93
CA GLY A 79 -6.65 -4.45 5.31
C GLY A 79 -5.46 -5.18 4.70
N GLU A 80 -5.72 -6.24 3.95
CA GLU A 80 -4.66 -7.09 3.39
C GLU A 80 -3.76 -6.37 2.37
N THR A 81 -4.30 -5.40 1.65
CA THR A 81 -3.61 -4.70 0.55
C THR A 81 -3.61 -3.19 0.70
N THR A 82 -4.21 -2.64 1.75
CA THR A 82 -4.33 -1.19 1.95
C THR A 82 -4.13 -0.81 3.41
N ILE A 83 -3.33 0.22 3.67
CA ILE A 83 -3.19 0.85 4.99
C ILE A 83 -3.45 2.35 4.84
N ARG A 84 -4.37 2.88 5.65
CA ARG A 84 -4.65 4.30 5.81
C ARG A 84 -4.17 4.75 7.18
N VAL A 85 -3.47 5.88 7.22
CA VAL A 85 -2.95 6.45 8.45
C VAL A 85 -3.19 7.95 8.49
N GLU A 86 -3.20 8.49 9.70
CA GLU A 86 -2.99 9.91 9.96
C GLU A 86 -1.60 10.09 10.57
N PHE A 87 -0.83 11.04 10.03
CA PHE A 87 0.37 11.55 10.68
C PHE A 87 0.06 12.85 11.39
N ARG A 88 0.39 12.91 12.68
CA ARG A 88 0.13 14.09 13.52
C ARG A 88 1.43 14.75 13.94
N THR A 89 1.44 16.07 13.91
CA THR A 89 2.58 16.86 14.40
C THR A 89 2.28 17.39 15.80
N THR A 90 3.32 17.86 16.50
CA THR A 90 3.17 18.52 17.82
C THR A 90 2.34 19.80 17.76
N LEU A 91 2.19 20.39 16.57
CA LEU A 91 1.35 21.57 16.31
C LEU A 91 -0.03 21.19 15.76
N GLU A 92 -0.49 19.96 16.04
CA GLU A 92 -1.81 19.43 15.66
C GLU A 92 -2.12 19.34 14.16
N PHE A 93 -1.17 19.67 13.27
CA PHE A 93 -1.35 19.39 11.84
C PHE A 93 -1.52 17.90 11.57
N VAL A 94 -2.47 17.57 10.70
CA VAL A 94 -2.79 16.21 10.27
C VAL A 94 -2.47 16.05 8.79
N ASP A 95 -1.62 15.07 8.48
CA ASP A 95 -1.39 14.59 7.12
C ASP A 95 -2.01 13.19 6.96
N ASP A 96 -2.73 12.94 5.87
CA ASP A 96 -3.23 11.61 5.55
C ASP A 96 -2.17 10.82 4.77
N GLY A 97 -1.96 9.56 5.15
CA GLY A 97 -1.11 8.60 4.44
C GLY A 97 -1.95 7.44 3.88
N LEU A 98 -1.65 7.03 2.65
CA LEU A 98 -2.24 5.88 1.98
C LEU A 98 -1.13 5.01 1.41
N PHE A 99 -1.15 3.73 1.76
CA PHE A 99 -0.23 2.71 1.26
C PHE A 99 -1.03 1.58 0.62
N MET A 100 -0.72 1.23 -0.62
CA MET A 100 -1.42 0.20 -1.38
C MET A 100 -0.43 -0.84 -1.88
N LEU A 101 -0.70 -2.11 -1.61
CA LEU A 101 0.14 -3.23 -2.04
C LEU A 101 -0.08 -3.51 -3.52
N ASP A 102 0.97 -3.33 -4.30
CA ASP A 102 1.06 -3.67 -5.71
C ASP A 102 1.96 -4.92 -5.84
N ALA A 103 1.39 -6.06 -5.47
CA ALA A 103 2.11 -7.34 -5.43
C ALA A 103 2.60 -7.77 -6.82
N ALA A 104 1.85 -7.43 -7.88
CA ALA A 104 2.20 -7.76 -9.25
C ALA A 104 3.54 -7.11 -9.68
N ASN A 105 3.82 -5.90 -9.19
CA ASN A 105 5.05 -5.17 -9.50
C ASN A 105 6.09 -5.22 -8.37
N ASN A 106 5.82 -5.95 -7.27
CA ASN A 106 6.65 -5.94 -6.06
C ASN A 106 6.86 -4.52 -5.49
N LEU A 107 5.78 -3.74 -5.44
CA LEU A 107 5.79 -2.37 -4.94
C LEU A 107 4.75 -2.17 -3.84
N ILE A 108 4.99 -1.18 -2.98
CA ILE A 108 3.93 -0.53 -2.20
C ILE A 108 3.83 0.90 -2.71
N GLN A 109 2.69 1.20 -3.34
CA GLN A 109 2.35 2.55 -3.79
C GLN A 109 2.04 3.41 -2.57
N VAL A 110 2.47 4.67 -2.59
CA VAL A 110 2.36 5.57 -1.43
C VAL A 110 1.88 6.95 -1.83
N ARG A 111 0.99 7.50 -1.02
CA ARG A 111 0.61 8.91 -1.03
C ARG A 111 0.64 9.47 0.39
N SER A 112 1.09 10.71 0.55
CA SER A 112 0.96 11.46 1.79
C SER A 112 0.62 12.93 1.53
N ALA A 113 -0.46 13.44 2.13
CA ALA A 113 -0.96 14.79 1.88
C ALA A 113 -1.45 15.47 3.16
N ALA A 114 -1.11 16.74 3.33
CA ALA A 114 -1.65 17.54 4.42
C ALA A 114 -3.15 17.81 4.21
N ARG A 115 -3.94 17.82 5.29
CA ARG A 115 -5.36 18.21 5.23
C ARG A 115 -5.58 19.70 5.04
N LEU A 116 -4.68 20.52 5.59
CA LEU A 116 -4.78 21.98 5.62
C LEU A 116 -3.41 22.63 5.40
N GLY A 117 -3.44 23.92 5.07
CA GLY A 117 -2.26 24.73 4.73
C GLY A 117 -1.79 24.51 3.29
N TYR A 118 -0.93 25.41 2.79
CA TYR A 118 -0.36 25.29 1.44
C TYR A 118 1.05 24.67 1.47
N TRP A 119 1.86 25.06 2.46
CA TRP A 119 3.23 24.62 2.62
C TRP A 119 3.36 23.68 3.83
N ASN A 120 4.14 22.62 3.69
CA ASN A 120 4.52 21.73 4.81
C ASN A 120 6.04 21.63 4.99
N LEU A 121 6.82 22.50 4.32
CA LEU A 121 8.30 22.49 4.34
C LEU A 121 8.91 21.13 3.96
N GLY A 122 8.25 20.39 3.08
CA GLY A 122 8.68 19.06 2.64
C GLY A 122 8.49 17.96 3.68
N LYS A 123 7.71 18.19 4.75
CA LYS A 123 7.50 17.23 5.85
C LYS A 123 6.96 15.89 5.35
N ASN A 124 5.98 15.87 4.46
CA ASN A 124 5.45 14.63 3.90
C ASN A 124 6.50 13.83 3.14
N ARG A 125 7.31 14.50 2.29
CA ARG A 125 8.42 13.86 1.58
C ARG A 125 9.43 13.26 2.56
N ARG A 126 9.96 14.06 3.49
CA ARG A 126 10.96 13.62 4.49
C ARG A 126 10.45 12.46 5.33
N ARG A 127 9.18 12.51 5.76
CA ARG A 127 8.55 11.44 6.55
C ARG A 127 8.48 10.13 5.75
N MET A 128 8.04 10.18 4.50
CA MET A 128 7.98 8.98 3.66
C MET A 128 9.37 8.39 3.40
N GLU A 129 10.39 9.22 3.18
CA GLU A 129 11.78 8.75 3.06
C GLU A 129 12.30 8.07 4.33
N LEU A 130 11.99 8.61 5.51
CA LEU A 130 12.36 7.96 6.78
C LEU A 130 11.68 6.61 6.96
N ILE A 131 10.38 6.52 6.67
CA ILE A 131 9.63 5.26 6.74
C ILE A 131 10.20 4.24 5.74
N ARG A 132 10.56 4.68 4.53
CA ARG A 132 11.21 3.83 3.51
C ARG A 132 12.58 3.34 3.96
N LYS A 133 13.38 4.20 4.61
CA LYS A 133 14.66 3.79 5.18
C LYS A 133 14.48 2.71 6.26
N SER A 134 13.54 2.88 7.18
CA SER A 134 13.21 1.86 8.20
C SER A 134 12.70 0.56 7.57
N PHE A 135 11.96 0.65 6.46
CA PHE A 135 11.45 -0.51 5.75
C PHE A 135 12.55 -1.36 5.10
N VAL A 136 13.59 -0.72 4.56
CA VAL A 136 14.73 -1.40 3.92
C VAL A 136 15.72 -1.96 4.95
N ALA A 137 15.83 -1.37 6.13
CA ALA A 137 16.87 -1.68 7.13
C ALA A 137 16.79 -3.09 7.79
N LYS A 138 15.76 -3.88 7.45
CA LYS A 138 15.41 -5.22 7.99
C LYS A 138 15.06 -5.27 9.48
#